data_AF-A0A2V9UL15-F1
#
_entry.id   AF-A0A2V9UL15-F1
#
_cell.length_a   1.000
_cell.length_b   1.000
_cell.length_c   1.000
_cell.angle_alpha   90.00
_cell.angle_beta   90.00
_cell.angle_gamma   90.00
#
_symmetry.space_group_name_H-M   'P 1'
#
loop_
_entity.id
_entity.type
_entity.pdbx_description
1 polymer ?
#
loop_
_entity_poly.entity_id
_entity_poly.type
_entity_poly.pdbx_seq_one_letter_code
_entity_poly.pdbx_strand_id
1 'polypeptide(L)'
;MVLAASLLYIFYLPGKLYLGPEKTRASYLRERKDAVYENLRDLNFEYKAGKVPDADYQSLKSSLQDEAATLLAEIARLESKAAPASKGVRS
;
A
#
# COMPACT_ATOMS: atom_id res chain seq x y z
N MET A 1 21.96 -10.22 10.56
CA MET A 1 21.15 -11.04 9.63
C MET A 1 19.81 -11.51 10.24
N VAL A 2 19.27 -10.85 11.28
CA VAL A 2 17.97 -11.21 11.89
C VAL A 2 16.88 -10.18 11.57
N LEU A 3 17.25 -8.90 11.36
CA LEU A 3 16.32 -7.81 11.01
C LEU A 3 15.61 -7.97 9.65
N ALA A 4 16.32 -8.43 8.62
CA ALA A 4 15.72 -8.66 7.30
C ALA A 4 14.66 -9.78 7.34
N ALA A 5 14.86 -10.79 8.18
CA ALA A 5 13.90 -11.87 8.39
C ALA A 5 12.65 -11.37 9.14
N SER A 6 12.79 -10.39 10.04
CA SER A 6 11.66 -9.76 10.74
C SER A 6 10.79 -8.89 9.84
N LEU A 7 11.40 -8.16 8.90
CA LEU A 7 10.67 -7.34 7.93
C LEU A 7 9.91 -8.19 6.91
N LEU A 8 10.49 -9.32 6.48
CA LEU A 8 9.79 -10.33 5.68
C LEU A 8 8.63 -11.00 6.45
N TYR A 9 8.80 -11.22 7.77
CA TYR A 9 7.78 -11.84 8.61
C TYR A 9 6.54 -10.94 8.79
N ILE A 10 6.72 -9.62 8.93
CA ILE A 10 5.64 -8.63 8.92
C ILE A 10 4.90 -8.63 7.58
N PHE A 11 5.62 -8.79 6.47
CA PHE A 11 5.04 -8.89 5.13
C PHE A 11 4.23 -10.18 4.88
N TYR A 12 4.32 -11.19 5.76
CA TYR A 12 3.77 -12.53 5.50
C TYR A 12 2.75 -13.04 6.53
N LEU A 13 2.39 -12.27 7.57
CA LEU A 13 1.42 -12.73 8.58
C LEU A 13 -0.04 -12.49 8.14
N PRO A 14 -0.84 -13.53 7.85
CA PRO A 14 -2.21 -13.38 7.38
C PRO A 14 -3.14 -13.18 8.58
N GLY A 15 -3.43 -11.92 8.92
CA GLY A 15 -4.20 -11.55 10.09
C GLY A 15 -5.65 -11.16 9.80
N LYS A 16 -6.52 -12.16 9.67
CA LYS A 16 -7.99 -12.10 9.81
C LYS A 16 -8.82 -11.55 8.63
N LEU A 17 -9.07 -12.52 7.73
CA LEU A 17 -10.33 -12.75 7.01
C LEU A 17 -11.58 -12.13 7.66
N TYR A 18 -12.14 -11.10 7.03
CA TYR A 18 -13.59 -10.87 7.02
C TYR A 18 -14.08 -10.66 5.57
N LEU A 19 -15.08 -11.48 5.23
CA LEU A 19 -15.62 -11.80 3.91
C LEU A 19 -16.32 -10.62 3.21
N GLY A 20 -15.94 -10.36 1.96
CA GLY A 20 -16.76 -9.73 0.93
C GLY A 20 -15.98 -9.61 -0.38
N PRO A 21 -16.44 -10.15 -1.53
CA PRO A 21 -15.61 -10.32 -2.73
C PRO A 21 -14.99 -9.02 -3.30
N GLU A 22 -15.66 -7.87 -3.16
CA GLU A 22 -15.08 -6.55 -3.49
C GLU A 22 -14.43 -5.84 -2.29
N LYS A 23 -15.01 -6.01 -1.09
CA LYS A 23 -14.46 -5.41 0.13
C LYS A 23 -13.08 -5.97 0.48
N THR A 24 -12.80 -7.24 0.22
CA THR A 24 -11.48 -7.84 0.51
C THR A 24 -10.39 -7.29 -0.39
N ARG A 25 -10.60 -7.16 -1.72
CA ARG A 25 -9.59 -6.58 -2.62
C ARG A 25 -9.37 -5.10 -2.33
N ALA A 26 -10.43 -4.32 -2.16
CA ALA A 26 -10.31 -2.91 -1.83
C ALA A 26 -9.67 -2.68 -0.44
N SER A 27 -9.99 -3.53 0.56
CA SER A 27 -9.37 -3.52 1.88
C SER A 27 -7.88 -3.83 1.80
N TYR A 28 -7.51 -4.90 1.09
CA TYR A 28 -6.11 -5.29 0.91
C TYR A 28 -5.29 -4.18 0.23
N LEU A 29 -5.83 -3.54 -0.81
CA LEU A 29 -5.15 -2.43 -1.48
C LEU A 29 -5.00 -1.20 -0.58
N ARG A 30 -6.00 -0.91 0.27
CA ARG A 30 -5.91 0.18 1.24
C ARG A 30 -4.85 -0.10 2.31
N GLU A 31 -4.82 -1.31 2.85
CA GLU A 31 -3.81 -1.74 3.82
C GLU A 31 -2.40 -1.71 3.21
N ARG A 32 -2.25 -2.18 1.97
CA ARG A 32 -0.97 -2.13 1.27
C ARG A 32 -0.53 -0.69 0.95
N LYS A 33 -1.49 0.19 0.62
CA LYS A 33 -1.22 1.62 0.44
C LYS A 33 -0.69 2.22 1.76
N ASP A 34 -1.35 1.95 2.88
CA ASP A 34 -0.93 2.48 4.18
C ASP A 34 0.47 1.99 4.57
N ALA A 35 0.80 0.72 4.31
CA ALA A 35 2.15 0.19 4.50
C ALA A 35 3.23 0.91 3.66
N VAL A 36 2.94 1.24 2.40
CA VAL A 36 3.86 1.98 1.51
C VAL A 36 4.07 3.42 2.01
N TYR A 37 3.02 4.09 2.52
CA TYR A 37 3.16 5.42 3.11
C TYR A 37 3.99 5.43 4.39
N GLU A 38 3.80 4.43 5.26
CA GLU A 38 4.62 4.27 6.47
C GLU A 38 6.09 4.02 6.09
N ASN A 39 6.36 3.14 5.13
CA ASN A 39 7.72 2.89 4.63
C ASN A 39 8.36 4.15 4.04
N LEU A 40 7.62 4.98 3.29
CA LEU A 40 8.12 6.27 2.80
C LEU A 40 8.45 7.23 3.94
N ARG A 41 7.62 7.27 4.99
CA ARG A 41 7.87 8.13 6.17
C ARG A 41 9.13 7.69 6.89
N ASP A 42 9.26 6.39 7.14
CA ASP A 42 10.40 5.82 7.85
C ASP A 42 11.69 5.97 7.02
N LEU A 43 11.64 5.74 5.71
CA LEU A 43 12.77 5.99 4.79
C LEU A 43 13.23 7.46 4.84
N ASN A 44 12.30 8.41 4.86
CA ASN A 44 12.63 9.84 5.02
C ASN A 44 13.27 10.14 6.38
N PHE A 45 12.82 9.46 7.44
CA PHE A 45 13.40 9.60 8.77
C PHE A 45 14.83 9.03 8.82
N GLU A 46 15.04 7.84 8.28
CA GLU A 46 16.36 7.20 8.23
C GLU A 46 17.35 7.98 7.37
N TYR A 47 16.90 8.55 6.24
CA TYR A 47 17.70 9.45 5.41
C TYR A 47 18.10 10.71 6.18
N LYS A 48 17.14 11.37 6.84
CA LYS A 48 17.43 12.55 7.69
C LYS A 48 18.33 12.23 8.88
N ALA A 49 18.26 11.00 9.39
CA ALA A 49 19.16 10.50 10.44
C ALA A 49 20.55 10.12 9.91
N GLY A 50 20.80 10.22 8.59
CA GLY A 50 22.07 9.89 7.97
C GLY A 50 22.37 8.39 7.89
N LYS A 51 21.35 7.52 8.09
CA LYS A 51 21.50 6.06 8.06
C LYS A 51 21.49 5.48 6.64
N VAL A 52 20.92 6.22 5.69
CA VAL A 52 20.74 5.79 4.29
C VAL A 52 21.48 6.77 3.37
N PRO A 53 22.36 6.29 2.47
CA PRO A 53 23.00 7.11 1.45
C PRO A 53 21.99 7.73 0.47
N ASP A 54 22.28 8.91 -0.10
CA ASP A 54 21.36 9.59 -1.02
C ASP A 54 21.02 8.74 -2.26
N ALA A 55 22.00 8.04 -2.84
CA ALA A 55 21.77 7.17 -3.99
C ALA A 55 20.77 6.03 -3.68
N ASP A 56 20.90 5.41 -2.53
CA ASP A 56 19.97 4.36 -2.08
C ASP A 56 18.60 4.95 -1.75
N TYR A 57 18.57 6.10 -1.09
CA TYR A 57 17.34 6.82 -0.76
C TYR A 57 16.52 7.16 -2.00
N GLN A 58 17.13 7.71 -3.06
CA GLN A 58 16.40 8.04 -4.29
C GLN A 58 15.84 6.77 -4.98
N SER A 59 16.62 5.69 -5.01
CA SER A 59 16.20 4.41 -5.59
C SER A 59 15.01 3.79 -4.82
N LEU A 60 15.14 3.68 -3.49
CA LEU A 60 14.11 3.17 -2.59
C LEU A 60 12.84 4.03 -2.65
N LYS A 61 12.99 5.35 -2.65
CA LYS A 61 11.89 6.30 -2.76
C LYS A 61 11.15 6.16 -4.08
N SER A 62 11.85 6.05 -5.20
CA SER A 62 11.23 5.85 -6.52
C SER A 62 10.41 4.57 -6.54
N SER A 63 11.00 3.46 -6.06
CA SER A 63 10.32 2.16 -5.98
C SER A 63 9.02 2.22 -5.17
N LEU A 64 9.07 2.84 -3.98
CA LEU A 64 7.89 3.01 -3.13
C LEU A 64 6.84 3.95 -3.74
N GLN A 65 7.28 4.99 -4.45
CA GLN A 65 6.37 5.90 -5.16
C GLN A 65 5.66 5.19 -6.33
N ASP A 66 6.37 4.35 -7.08
CA ASP A 66 5.81 3.56 -8.16
C ASP A 66 4.79 2.53 -7.65
N GLU A 67 5.09 1.89 -6.51
CA GLU A 67 4.15 0.98 -5.84
C GLU A 67 2.90 1.74 -5.36
N ALA A 68 3.06 2.90 -4.73
CA ALA A 68 1.94 3.74 -4.29
C ALA A 68 1.06 4.17 -5.49
N ALA A 69 1.66 4.60 -6.59
CA ALA A 69 0.94 5.00 -7.80
C ALA A 69 0.12 3.83 -8.38
N THR A 70 0.72 2.63 -8.42
CA THR A 70 0.06 1.41 -8.88
C THR A 70 -1.14 1.04 -8.00
N LEU A 71 -0.96 1.10 -6.67
CA LEU A 71 -2.03 0.80 -5.72
C LEU A 71 -3.18 1.80 -5.82
N LEU A 72 -2.88 3.09 -5.92
CA LEU A 72 -3.89 4.14 -6.09
C LEU A 72 -4.68 3.97 -7.40
N ALA A 73 -3.99 3.63 -8.49
CA ALA A 73 -4.66 3.36 -9.76
C ALA A 73 -5.60 2.13 -9.68
N GLU A 74 -5.19 1.07 -8.98
CA GLU A 74 -6.03 -0.12 -8.80
C GLU A 74 -7.22 0.15 -7.87
N ILE A 75 -7.03 0.92 -6.80
CA ILE A 75 -8.14 1.37 -5.93
C ILE A 75 -9.13 2.19 -6.74
N ALA A 76 -8.66 3.18 -7.52
CA ALA A 76 -9.52 4.01 -8.35
C ALA A 76 -10.30 3.18 -9.39
N ARG A 77 -9.66 2.15 -9.99
CA ARG A 77 -10.33 1.21 -10.90
C ARG A 77 -11.43 0.42 -10.19
N LEU A 78 -11.17 -0.10 -8.99
CA LEU A 78 -12.18 -0.84 -8.22
C LEU A 78 -13.33 0.07 -7.77
N GLU A 79 -13.03 1.29 -7.32
CA GLU A 79 -14.06 2.27 -6.94
C GLU A 79 -14.92 2.69 -8.14
N SER A 80 -14.32 2.82 -9.33
CA SER A 80 -15.07 3.09 -10.56
C SER A 80 -15.94 1.90 -11.01
N LYS A 81 -15.49 0.66 -10.80
CA LYS A 81 -16.26 -0.56 -11.10
C LYS A 81 -17.39 -0.82 -10.10
N ALA A 82 -17.23 -0.43 -8.84
CA ALA A 82 -18.29 -0.48 -7.83
C ALA A 82 -19.42 0.54 -8.09
N ALA A 83 -19.21 1.49 -9.02
CA ALA A 83 -20.18 2.50 -9.41
C ALA A 83 -20.81 2.21 -10.80
N PRO A 84 -21.71 1.21 -10.92
CA PRO A 84 -22.98 1.49 -11.59
C PRO A 84 -24.16 0.60 -11.12
N ALA A 85 -25.15 1.13 -10.36
CA ALA A 85 -26.54 0.59 -10.28
C ALA A 85 -27.54 1.35 -9.38
N SER A 86 -27.19 2.39 -8.60
CA SER A 86 -28.19 3.01 -7.69
C SER A 86 -28.96 4.22 -8.24
N LYS A 87 -28.70 4.66 -9.48
CA LYS A 87 -29.32 5.87 -10.05
C LYS A 87 -30.55 5.61 -10.93
N GLY A 88 -31.24 4.50 -10.71
CA GLY A 88 -32.40 4.08 -11.52
C GLY A 88 -33.57 3.52 -10.72
N VAL A 89 -33.83 4.02 -9.50
CA VAL A 89 -35.12 3.82 -8.83
C VAL A 89 -35.49 5.14 -8.15
N ARG A 90 -36.33 5.94 -8.83
CA ARG A 90 -37.32 6.89 -8.27
C ARG A 90 -37.69 7.95 -9.31
N SER A 91 -38.72 7.66 -10.10
CA SER A 91 -40.02 8.37 -10.12
C SER A 91 -40.62 8.36 -11.52
#